data_AF-A0A1B6K7I8-F1
#
_entry.id   AF-A0A1B6K7I8-F1
#
_cell.length_a   1.000
_cell.length_b   1.000
_cell.length_c   1.000
_cell.angle_alpha   90.00
_cell.angle_beta   90.00
_cell.angle_gamma   90.00
#
_symmetry.space_group_name_H-M   'P 1'
#
loop_
_entity.id
_entity.type
_entity.pdbx_description
1 polymer ?
#
loop_
_entity_poly.entity_id
_entity_poly.type
_entity_poly.pdbx_seq_one_letter_code
_entity_poly.pdbx_strand_id
1 'polypeptide(L)'
;VWISRNYCQRLLTNILTKGVLPPRLLRRLKVIVDFSSPNIAKEMHVGHLRSTIIGDSICRLLEYLGHDVERVNHIGDWGTQFGMLIAHLQDKYPNYRTESPPLAHLQAFYKESKVLFDTDEAFKKRAYECVVQLQAFNPEYTAAWKLICDVSRKGNNYRKPKSV
;
A
#
# COMPACT_ATOMS: atom_id res chain seq x y z
N VAL A 1 -9.30 -1.76 46.91
CA VAL A 1 -7.85 -2.14 46.90
C VAL A 1 -7.05 -0.87 47.11
N TRP A 2 -6.14 -0.84 48.09
CA TRP A 2 -5.23 0.29 48.31
C TRP A 2 -3.82 -0.10 47.90
N ILE A 3 -3.10 0.79 47.21
CA ILE A 3 -1.72 0.53 46.75
C ILE A 3 -0.74 1.09 47.78
N SER A 4 0.24 0.27 48.19
CA SER A 4 1.28 0.67 49.15
C SER A 4 2.18 1.78 48.59
N ARG A 5 2.48 2.80 49.41
CA ARG A 5 3.41 3.90 49.04
C ARG A 5 4.80 3.37 48.66
N ASN A 6 5.28 2.34 49.35
CA ASN A 6 6.58 1.73 49.08
C ASN A 6 6.60 1.04 47.70
N TYR A 7 5.48 0.46 47.26
CA TYR A 7 5.35 -0.07 45.91
C TYR A 7 5.46 1.05 44.85
N CYS A 8 4.73 2.16 45.03
CA CYS A 8 4.78 3.29 44.10
C CYS A 8 6.19 3.91 44.02
N GLN A 9 6.88 4.07 45.15
CA GLN A 9 8.25 4.61 45.17
C GLN A 9 9.23 3.72 44.40
N ARG A 10 9.14 2.39 44.56
CA ARG A 10 9.97 1.44 43.80
C ARG A 10 9.67 1.48 42.31
N LEU A 11 8.38 1.58 41.93
CA LEU A 11 7.97 1.70 40.53
C LEU A 11 8.54 2.98 39.88
N LEU A 12 8.38 4.13 40.53
CA LEU A 12 8.91 5.41 40.05
C LEU A 12 10.43 5.38 39.95
N THR A 13 11.12 4.82 40.95
CA THR A 13 12.60 4.67 40.93
C THR A 13 13.04 3.81 39.75
N ASN A 14 12.34 2.71 39.46
CA ASN A 14 12.63 1.86 38.29
C ASN A 14 12.44 2.63 36.98
N ILE A 15 11.35 3.40 36.83
CA ILE A 15 11.10 4.20 35.62
C ILE A 15 12.19 5.26 35.43
N LEU A 16 12.60 5.94 36.50
CA LEU A 16 13.62 6.99 36.43
C LEU A 16 15.03 6.43 36.14
N THR A 17 15.36 5.24 36.64
CA THR A 17 16.70 4.64 36.51
C THR A 17 16.86 3.76 35.26
N LYS A 18 15.79 3.12 34.79
CA LYS A 18 15.82 2.16 33.68
C LYS A 18 15.00 2.60 32.46
N GLY A 19 14.29 3.72 32.55
CA GLY A 19 13.34 4.17 31.55
C GLY A 19 11.98 3.48 31.65
N VAL A 20 11.06 3.88 30.77
CA VAL A 20 9.76 3.22 30.61
C VAL A 20 9.98 1.96 29.79
N LEU A 21 9.98 0.80 30.43
CA LEU A 21 10.16 -0.50 29.80
C LEU A 21 8.85 -1.30 29.81
N PRO A 22 8.56 -2.08 28.76
CA PRO A 22 7.44 -3.00 28.77
C PRO A 22 7.64 -4.10 29.84
N PRO A 23 6.57 -4.77 30.27
CA PRO A 23 6.72 -6.00 31.03
C PRO A 23 7.46 -7.05 30.18
N ARG A 24 8.23 -7.93 30.85
CA ARG A 24 8.93 -9.01 30.16
C ARG A 24 7.92 -9.96 29.51
N LEU A 25 8.02 -10.14 28.20
CA LEU A 25 7.24 -11.16 27.50
C LEU A 25 7.69 -12.56 27.93
N LEU A 26 6.70 -13.43 28.17
CA LEU A 26 6.94 -14.87 28.37
C LEU A 26 7.33 -15.57 27.06
N ARG A 27 6.83 -15.07 25.92
CA ARG A 27 7.11 -15.61 24.58
C ARG A 27 7.08 -14.50 23.54
N ARG A 28 8.11 -14.45 22.69
CA ARG A 28 8.13 -13.60 21.50
C ARG A 28 7.28 -14.25 20.40
N LEU A 29 6.48 -13.44 19.71
CA LEU A 29 5.63 -13.88 18.59
C LEU A 29 6.03 -13.12 17.33
N LYS A 30 5.82 -13.77 16.18
CA LYS A 30 5.82 -13.12 14.88
C LYS A 30 4.40 -12.63 14.58
N VAL A 31 4.25 -11.34 14.33
CA VAL A 31 2.96 -10.69 14.08
C VAL A 31 3.03 -9.98 12.74
N ILE A 32 2.04 -10.24 11.89
CA ILE A 32 1.89 -9.57 10.60
C ILE A 32 0.76 -8.56 10.75
N VAL A 33 1.03 -7.29 10.42
CA VAL A 33 0.03 -6.22 10.45
C VAL A 33 -0.11 -5.68 9.04
N ASP A 34 -1.29 -5.86 8.46
CA ASP A 34 -1.67 -5.31 7.16
C ASP A 34 -2.44 -4.00 7.35
N PHE A 35 -1.93 -2.92 6.77
CA PHE A 35 -2.51 -1.59 6.91
C PHE A 35 -2.14 -0.65 5.76
N SER A 36 -2.80 0.51 5.72
CA SER A 36 -2.75 1.50 4.62
C SER A 36 -3.46 1.02 3.34
N SER A 37 -2.96 -0.03 2.71
CA SER A 37 -3.53 -0.80 1.59
C SER A 37 -4.37 0.01 0.58
N PRO A 38 -3.81 1.08 -0.02
CA PRO A 38 -4.53 1.85 -1.03
C PRO A 38 -4.59 1.14 -2.38
N ASN A 39 -5.57 1.52 -3.18
CA ASN A 39 -5.70 1.03 -4.55
C ASN A 39 -4.83 1.83 -5.51
N ILE A 40 -4.12 1.15 -6.42
CA ILE A 40 -3.36 1.81 -7.49
C ILE A 40 -4.30 2.59 -8.40
N ALA A 41 -3.83 3.74 -8.87
CA ALA A 41 -4.56 4.68 -9.73
C ALA A 41 -5.80 5.34 -9.11
N LYS A 42 -6.07 5.12 -7.81
CA LYS A 42 -7.06 5.88 -7.04
C LYS A 42 -6.38 6.81 -6.04
N GLU A 43 -7.07 7.91 -5.74
CA GLU A 43 -6.58 8.90 -4.78
C GLU A 43 -6.62 8.35 -3.34
N MET A 44 -5.56 8.60 -2.58
CA MET A 44 -5.52 8.26 -1.16
C MET A 44 -6.45 9.21 -0.38
N HIS A 45 -7.64 8.73 -0.03
CA HIS A 45 -8.57 9.45 0.84
C HIS A 45 -8.33 9.17 2.34
N VAL A 46 -9.02 9.91 3.21
CA VAL A 46 -8.95 9.84 4.68
C VAL A 46 -9.16 8.42 5.27
N GLY A 47 -9.85 7.55 4.53
CA GLY A 47 -10.03 6.15 4.91
C GLY A 47 -8.71 5.39 4.97
N HIS A 48 -7.84 5.58 3.97
CA HIS A 48 -6.50 5.00 3.96
C HIS A 48 -5.61 5.63 5.03
N LEU A 49 -5.78 6.94 5.29
CA LEU A 49 -5.03 7.63 6.34
C LEU A 49 -5.34 7.06 7.73
N ARG A 50 -6.61 6.80 8.03
CA ARG A 50 -7.04 6.14 9.28
C ARG A 50 -6.36 4.79 9.45
N SER A 51 -6.42 3.92 8.44
CA SER A 51 -5.75 2.61 8.48
C SER A 51 -4.23 2.78 8.65
N THR A 52 -3.63 3.76 7.96
CA THR A 52 -2.20 4.05 8.04
C THR A 52 -1.76 4.38 9.48
N ILE A 53 -2.47 5.29 10.15
CA ILE A 53 -2.14 5.75 11.50
C ILE A 53 -2.38 4.65 12.54
N ILE A 54 -3.52 3.97 12.46
CA ILE A 54 -3.88 2.91 13.41
C ILE A 54 -2.92 1.73 13.27
N GLY A 55 -2.65 1.30 12.04
CA GLY A 55 -1.75 0.19 11.76
C GLY A 55 -0.33 0.47 12.24
N ASP A 56 0.21 1.66 11.96
CA ASP A 56 1.55 2.04 12.44
C ASP A 56 1.61 2.11 13.97
N SER A 57 0.57 2.65 14.63
CA SER A 57 0.47 2.68 16.09
C SER A 57 0.46 1.28 16.71
N ILE A 58 -0.30 0.34 16.13
CA ILE A 58 -0.33 -1.07 16.55
C ILE A 58 1.05 -1.71 16.37
N CYS A 59 1.72 -1.48 15.23
CA CYS A 59 3.06 -2.03 14.99
C CYS A 59 4.05 -1.54 16.05
N ARG A 60 4.10 -0.22 16.31
CA ARG A 60 4.98 0.36 17.32
C ARG A 60 4.71 -0.18 18.71
N LEU A 61 3.44 -0.38 19.08
CA LEU A 61 3.08 -0.97 20.36
C LEU A 61 3.60 -2.41 20.50
N LEU A 62 3.40 -3.23 19.47
CA LEU A 62 3.83 -4.63 19.47
C LEU A 62 5.36 -4.77 19.47
N GLU A 63 6.06 -3.91 18.73
CA GLU A 63 7.53 -3.81 18.77
C GLU A 63 8.02 -3.34 20.13
N TYR A 64 7.36 -2.33 20.71
CA TYR A 64 7.68 -1.85 22.05
C TYR A 64 7.52 -2.95 23.09
N LEU A 65 6.54 -3.85 22.95
CA LEU A 65 6.39 -5.04 23.80
C LEU A 65 7.46 -6.11 23.53
N GLY A 66 8.16 -6.08 22.39
CA GLY A 66 9.24 -7.00 22.03
C GLY A 66 8.87 -8.09 21.01
N HIS A 67 7.74 -7.96 20.31
CA HIS A 67 7.36 -8.88 19.23
C HIS A 67 8.20 -8.67 17.96
N ASP A 68 8.22 -9.68 17.09
CA ASP A 68 8.73 -9.55 15.72
C ASP A 68 7.57 -9.13 14.81
N VAL A 69 7.60 -7.92 14.26
CA VAL A 69 6.46 -7.31 13.57
C VAL A 69 6.77 -7.06 12.10
N GLU A 70 6.04 -7.74 11.22
CA GLU A 70 6.07 -7.52 9.78
C GLU A 70 4.98 -6.54 9.37
N ARG A 71 5.37 -5.43 8.74
CA ARG A 71 4.45 -4.42 8.21
C ARG A 71 4.12 -4.72 6.76
N VAL A 72 2.87 -5.08 6.49
CA VAL A 72 2.39 -5.39 5.15
C VAL A 72 1.53 -4.24 4.65
N ASN A 73 1.73 -3.87 3.39
CA ASN A 73 0.87 -2.95 2.66
C ASN A 73 0.28 -3.73 1.48
N HIS A 74 -0.93 -4.26 1.67
CA HIS A 74 -1.64 -5.03 0.66
C HIS A 74 -2.30 -4.11 -0.38
N ILE A 75 -1.45 -3.51 -1.22
CA ILE A 75 -1.86 -2.56 -2.25
C ILE A 75 -2.81 -3.24 -3.24
N GLY A 76 -3.89 -2.55 -3.62
CA GLY A 76 -4.81 -3.00 -4.67
C GLY A 76 -4.20 -2.81 -6.07
N ASP A 77 -3.22 -3.64 -6.42
CA ASP A 77 -2.51 -3.62 -7.71
C ASP A 77 -2.96 -4.70 -8.69
N TRP A 78 -4.05 -5.40 -8.38
CA TRP A 78 -4.64 -6.41 -9.25
C TRP A 78 -6.16 -6.23 -9.33
N GLY A 79 -6.68 -6.03 -10.55
CA GLY A 79 -8.12 -5.84 -10.76
C GLY A 79 -8.49 -5.39 -12.17
N THR A 80 -9.79 -5.40 -12.48
CA THR A 80 -10.30 -5.08 -13.82
C THR A 80 -10.02 -3.65 -14.27
N GLN A 81 -9.77 -2.74 -13.32
CA GLN A 81 -9.36 -1.36 -13.61
C GLN A 81 -8.05 -1.29 -14.41
N PHE A 82 -7.17 -2.28 -14.31
CA PHE A 82 -5.94 -2.30 -15.08
C PHE A 82 -6.18 -2.57 -16.57
N GLY A 83 -7.29 -3.23 -16.93
CA GLY A 83 -7.64 -3.46 -18.32
C GLY A 83 -7.83 -2.15 -19.09
N MET A 84 -8.64 -1.24 -18.55
CA MET A 84 -8.86 0.07 -19.17
C MET A 84 -7.62 0.96 -19.12
N LEU A 85 -6.80 0.87 -18.06
CA LEU A 85 -5.55 1.63 -17.96
C LEU A 85 -4.53 1.17 -19.01
N ILE A 86 -4.40 -0.14 -19.22
CA ILE A 86 -3.48 -0.71 -20.22
C ILE A 86 -3.96 -0.39 -21.64
N ALA A 87 -5.26 -0.55 -21.93
CA ALA A 87 -5.83 -0.20 -23.22
C ALA A 87 -5.61 1.29 -23.55
N HIS A 88 -5.90 2.18 -22.59
CA HIS A 88 -5.67 3.62 -22.74
C HIS A 88 -4.18 3.97 -22.91
N LEU A 89 -3.29 3.23 -22.24
CA LEU A 89 -1.85 3.42 -22.35
C LEU A 89 -1.35 3.07 -23.75
N GLN A 90 -1.83 1.96 -24.31
CA GLN A 90 -1.50 1.52 -25.66
C GLN A 90 -1.99 2.51 -26.72
N ASP A 91 -3.18 3.09 -26.54
CA ASP A 91 -3.73 4.08 -27.47
C ASP A 91 -2.98 5.41 -27.41
N LYS A 92 -2.73 5.93 -26.20
CA LYS A 92 -2.14 7.26 -25.99
C LYS A 92 -0.63 7.28 -26.18
N TYR A 93 0.04 6.16 -25.89
CA TYR A 93 1.49 6.05 -25.92
C TYR A 93 1.92 4.71 -26.54
N PRO A 94 1.77 4.51 -27.86
CA PRO A 94 2.13 3.25 -28.52
C PRO A 94 3.60 2.85 -28.31
N ASN A 95 4.48 3.84 -28.09
CA ASN A 95 5.90 3.66 -27.84
C ASN A 95 6.28 3.64 -26.34
N TYR A 96 5.34 3.37 -25.42
CA TYR A 96 5.57 3.38 -23.97
C TYR A 96 6.71 2.46 -23.47
N ARG A 97 7.18 1.54 -24.33
CA ARG A 97 8.28 0.61 -24.07
C ARG A 97 9.65 1.24 -24.26
N THR A 98 9.79 2.16 -25.21
CA THR A 98 11.03 2.86 -25.52
C THR A 98 11.08 4.23 -24.87
N GLU A 99 9.91 4.87 -24.71
CA GLU A 99 9.78 6.19 -24.12
C GLU A 99 8.89 6.11 -22.88
N SER A 100 9.43 6.57 -21.73
CA SER A 100 8.63 6.61 -20.51
C SER A 100 7.54 7.68 -20.64
N PRO A 101 6.25 7.31 -20.61
CA PRO A 101 5.18 8.27 -20.77
C PRO A 101 5.10 9.21 -19.56
N PRO A 102 4.67 10.48 -19.77
CA PRO A 102 4.53 11.47 -18.70
C PRO A 102 3.25 11.20 -17.88
N LEU A 103 3.20 10.06 -17.20
CA LEU A 103 2.05 9.66 -16.35
C LEU A 103 2.04 10.33 -14.98
N ALA A 104 2.57 11.55 -14.86
CA ALA A 104 2.69 12.28 -13.59
C ALA A 104 1.35 12.41 -12.83
N HIS A 105 0.23 12.46 -13.56
CA HIS A 105 -1.13 12.52 -13.01
C HIS A 105 -1.93 11.26 -13.31
N LEU A 106 -1.59 10.15 -12.64
CA LEU A 106 -2.26 8.85 -12.82
C LEU A 106 -3.78 8.91 -12.58
N GLN A 107 -4.26 9.82 -11.71
CA GLN A 107 -5.69 10.02 -11.48
C GLN A 107 -6.42 10.59 -12.70
N ALA A 108 -5.81 11.56 -13.40
CA ALA A 108 -6.39 12.11 -14.62
C ALA A 108 -6.45 11.02 -15.71
N PHE A 109 -5.37 10.26 -15.84
CA PHE A 109 -5.29 9.12 -16.75
C PHE A 109 -6.36 8.06 -16.46
N TYR A 110 -6.60 7.73 -15.18
CA TYR A 110 -7.70 6.86 -14.77
C TYR A 110 -9.06 7.43 -15.18
N LYS A 111 -9.33 8.71 -14.90
CA LYS A 111 -10.60 9.36 -15.26
C LYS A 111 -10.85 9.33 -16.77
N GLU A 112 -9.83 9.63 -17.59
CA GLU A 112 -9.91 9.53 -19.05
C GLU A 112 -10.26 8.10 -19.49
N SER A 113 -9.52 7.10 -18.99
CA SER A 113 -9.79 5.69 -19.34
C SER A 113 -11.18 5.23 -18.90
N LYS A 114 -11.70 5.79 -17.80
CA LYS A 114 -13.02 5.46 -17.27
C LYS A 114 -14.13 6.04 -18.15
N VAL A 115 -13.96 7.27 -18.64
CA VAL A 115 -14.89 7.87 -19.60
C VAL A 115 -14.95 7.02 -20.87
N LEU A 116 -13.80 6.66 -21.45
CA LEU A 116 -13.75 5.79 -22.64
C LEU A 116 -14.40 4.42 -22.38
N PHE A 117 -14.15 3.83 -21.21
CA PHE A 117 -14.77 2.56 -20.83
C PHE A 117 -16.30 2.62 -20.73
N ASP A 118 -16.85 3.76 -20.31
CA ASP A 118 -18.29 3.95 -20.15
C ASP A 118 -18.98 4.39 -21.45
N THR A 119 -18.26 5.02 -22.39
CA THR A 119 -18.84 5.58 -23.64
C THR A 119 -18.52 4.79 -24.91
N ASP A 120 -17.43 4.02 -24.95
CA ASP A 120 -16.99 3.29 -26.14
C ASP A 120 -17.02 1.76 -25.89
N GLU A 121 -17.99 1.09 -26.52
CA GLU A 121 -18.17 -0.38 -26.47
C GLU A 121 -16.95 -1.14 -27.03
N ALA A 122 -16.29 -0.61 -28.07
CA ALA A 122 -15.10 -1.24 -28.64
C ALA A 122 -13.91 -1.12 -27.67
N PHE A 123 -13.73 0.05 -27.04
CA PHE A 123 -12.73 0.24 -25.98
C PHE A 123 -13.01 -0.68 -24.78
N LYS A 124 -14.27 -0.79 -24.35
CA LYS A 124 -14.69 -1.66 -23.25
C LYS A 124 -14.34 -3.13 -23.50
N LYS A 125 -14.58 -3.62 -24.72
CA LYS A 125 -14.19 -4.98 -25.12
C LYS A 125 -12.67 -5.17 -25.04
N ARG A 126 -11.88 -4.24 -25.59
CA ARG A 126 -10.41 -4.29 -25.50
C ARG A 126 -9.91 -4.24 -24.07
N ALA A 127 -10.54 -3.43 -23.21
CA ALA A 127 -10.19 -3.36 -21.79
C ALA A 127 -10.37 -4.72 -21.09
N TYR A 128 -11.46 -5.45 -21.36
CA TYR A 128 -11.64 -6.81 -20.84
C TYR A 128 -10.58 -7.78 -21.37
N GLU A 129 -10.28 -7.72 -22.67
CA GLU A 129 -9.21 -8.53 -23.28
C GLU A 129 -7.85 -8.24 -22.62
N CYS A 130 -7.54 -6.98 -22.33
CA CYS A 130 -6.33 -6.59 -21.61
C CYS A 130 -6.24 -7.22 -20.21
N VAL A 131 -7.36 -7.34 -19.48
CA VAL A 131 -7.39 -8.03 -18.18
C VAL A 131 -7.03 -9.50 -18.34
N VAL A 132 -7.64 -10.17 -19.32
CA VAL A 132 -7.37 -11.59 -19.58
C VAL A 132 -5.90 -11.80 -19.94
N GLN A 133 -5.33 -10.95 -20.80
CA GLN A 133 -3.92 -11.03 -21.17
C GLN A 133 -2.98 -10.75 -19.99
N LEU A 134 -3.33 -9.80 -19.12
CA LEU A 134 -2.57 -9.54 -17.89
C LEU A 134 -2.61 -10.74 -16.94
N GLN A 135 -3.78 -11.36 -16.76
CA GLN A 135 -3.96 -12.55 -15.92
C GLN A 135 -3.25 -13.79 -16.48
N ALA A 136 -3.10 -13.87 -17.81
CA ALA A 136 -2.29 -14.87 -18.48
C ALA A 136 -0.77 -14.60 -18.39
N PHE A 137 -0.35 -13.58 -17.63
CA PHE A 137 1.05 -13.16 -17.49
C PHE A 137 1.74 -12.84 -18.82
N ASN A 138 0.97 -12.34 -19.80
CA ASN A 138 1.55 -11.96 -21.08
C ASN A 138 2.65 -10.89 -20.86
N PRO A 139 3.88 -11.08 -21.38
CA PRO A 139 5.00 -10.14 -21.18
C PRO A 139 4.69 -8.70 -21.62
N GLU A 140 3.82 -8.52 -22.63
CA GLU A 140 3.39 -7.20 -23.08
C GLU A 140 2.57 -6.46 -22.04
N TYR A 141 1.53 -7.12 -21.55
CA TYR A 141 0.56 -6.53 -20.64
C TYR A 141 1.13 -6.39 -19.23
N THR A 142 1.99 -7.31 -18.82
CA THR A 142 2.70 -7.22 -17.53
C THR A 142 3.73 -6.09 -17.53
N ALA A 143 4.37 -5.77 -18.66
CA ALA A 143 5.25 -4.61 -18.77
C ALA A 143 4.47 -3.28 -18.64
N ALA A 144 3.32 -3.17 -19.32
CA ALA A 144 2.40 -2.04 -19.19
C ALA A 144 1.90 -1.87 -17.73
N TRP A 145 1.48 -2.98 -17.10
CA TRP A 145 1.06 -3.00 -15.70
C TRP A 145 2.17 -2.54 -14.75
N LYS A 146 3.40 -3.05 -14.90
CA LYS A 146 4.55 -2.65 -14.07
C LYS A 146 4.80 -1.16 -14.17
N LEU A 147 4.79 -0.60 -15.38
CA LEU A 147 4.97 0.83 -15.60
C LEU A 147 3.92 1.66 -14.85
N ILE A 148 2.64 1.30 -14.97
CA ILE A 148 1.53 1.95 -14.25
C ILE A 148 1.74 1.87 -12.74
N CYS A 149 2.12 0.70 -12.22
CA CYS A 149 2.38 0.49 -10.80
C CYS A 149 3.57 1.32 -10.30
N ASP A 150 4.65 1.38 -11.06
CA ASP A 150 5.87 2.11 -10.68
C ASP A 150 5.63 3.63 -10.64
N VAL A 151 4.85 4.15 -11.58
CA VAL A 151 4.42 5.55 -11.56
C VAL A 151 3.56 5.84 -10.32
N SER A 152 2.58 4.98 -10.04
CA SER A 152 1.75 5.12 -8.82
C SER A 152 2.60 5.05 -7.55
N ARG A 153 3.64 4.20 -7.54
CA ARG A 153 4.49 4.01 -6.37
C ARG A 153 5.36 5.23 -6.09
N LYS A 154 5.92 5.83 -7.15
CA LYS A 154 6.74 7.05 -7.07
C LYS A 154 5.90 8.27 -6.63
N GLY A 155 4.71 8.45 -7.20
CA GLY A 155 3.85 9.60 -6.90
C GLY A 155 3.38 9.66 -5.44
N ASN A 156 3.11 8.50 -4.84
CA ASN A 156 2.62 8.41 -3.46
C ASN A 156 3.72 8.23 -2.42
N ASN A 157 5.01 8.30 -2.81
CA ASN A 157 6.15 8.11 -1.91
C ASN A 157 5.97 6.86 -1.02
N TYR A 158 5.52 5.74 -1.58
CA TYR A 158 5.51 4.47 -0.85
C TYR A 158 6.95 4.06 -0.58
N ARG A 159 7.54 4.61 0.48
CA ARG A 159 8.72 4.02 1.08
C ARG A 159 8.28 2.63 1.49
N LYS A 160 8.85 1.60 0.85
CA LYS A 160 8.91 0.29 1.50
C LYS A 160 9.39 0.58 2.92
N PRO A 161 8.68 0.12 3.97
CA PRO A 161 9.24 0.14 5.30
C PRO A 161 10.62 -0.51 5.16
N LYS A 162 11.69 0.19 5.54
CA LYS A 162 13.02 -0.39 5.49
C LYS A 162 12.93 -1.68 6.32
N SER A 163 13.10 -2.82 5.68
CA SER A 163 13.48 -4.04 6.37
C SER A 163 14.81 -3.70 7.05
N VAL A 164 14.80 -3.63 8.38
CA VAL A 164 16.02 -3.54 9.18
C VAL A 164 16.80 -4.83 9.00
#